data_AF-A0A8H4JFL7-F1
#
_entry.id   AF-A0A8H4JFL7-F1
#
_cell.length_a   1.000
_cell.length_b   1.000
_cell.length_c   1.000
_cell.angle_alpha   90.00
_cell.angle_beta   90.00
_cell.angle_gamma   90.00
#
_symmetry.space_group_name_H-M   'P 1'
#
loop_
_entity.id
_entity.type
_entity.pdbx_description
1 polymer ?
#
loop_
_entity_poly.entity_id
_entity_poly.type
_entity_poly.pdbx_seq_one_letter_code
_entity_poly.pdbx_strand_id
1 'polypeptide(L)'
;MGKKRRGHADIEEVLSRPWCYYCERDFEDLKLLISHQKAKHFKCDRCGRRLNTAGGLSVHMNQVHKENLTQVENALPSRQGLEVEIFGMEGIPQDMLDQHRNRILQNFQQAQKDRQIATGNPLPGQGHAQKKIKTESPEELKQRLAEFRKRKKEIAANGGVDPAAAANTETQPQAPFVGLFPLRPLLKYPSTNNKAIPYNPPTQPSLTPSPPITPPPPHHPARRRGQRAG
;
A
#
# COMPACT_ATOMS: atom_id res chain seq x y z
N MET A 1 -1.73 -2.74 23.33
CA MET A 1 -1.42 -3.91 22.46
C MET A 1 -1.91 -3.63 21.04
N GLY A 2 -1.16 -2.86 20.26
CA GLY A 2 -1.52 -2.53 18.88
C GLY A 2 -1.00 -3.60 17.92
N LYS A 3 -1.91 -4.35 17.28
CA LYS A 3 -1.56 -5.25 16.18
C LYS A 3 -1.02 -4.40 15.03
N LYS A 4 0.31 -4.35 14.86
CA LYS A 4 0.92 -3.85 13.62
C LYS A 4 0.29 -4.64 12.48
N ARG A 5 -0.55 -3.99 11.68
CA ARG A 5 -1.14 -4.58 10.48
C ARG A 5 0.03 -5.07 9.64
N ARG A 6 0.11 -6.38 9.44
CA ARG A 6 1.09 -7.00 8.55
C ARG A 6 0.86 -6.35 7.18
N GLY A 7 1.82 -5.59 6.68
CA GLY A 7 1.71 -4.84 5.41
C GLY A 7 1.73 -5.73 4.17
N HIS A 8 1.14 -6.91 4.25
CA HIS A 8 1.03 -7.85 3.16
C HIS A 8 -0.42 -8.35 3.14
N ALA A 9 -1.16 -8.06 2.07
CA ALA A 9 -2.48 -8.62 1.84
C ALA A 9 -2.37 -10.14 1.69
N ASP A 10 -3.28 -10.90 2.29
CA ASP A 10 -3.28 -12.36 2.15
C ASP A 10 -3.51 -12.73 0.67
N ILE A 11 -2.79 -13.73 0.15
CA ILE A 11 -2.90 -14.16 -1.27
C ILE A 11 -4.35 -14.45 -1.64
N GLU A 12 -5.06 -15.09 -0.73
CA GLU A 12 -6.45 -15.49 -0.90
C GLU A 12 -7.35 -14.27 -1.09
N GLU A 13 -7.09 -13.18 -0.37
CA GLU A 13 -7.80 -11.92 -0.56
C GLU A 13 -7.55 -11.37 -1.96
N VAL A 14 -6.31 -11.35 -2.43
CA VAL A 14 -5.95 -10.85 -3.77
C VAL A 14 -6.55 -11.73 -4.87
N LEU A 15 -6.55 -13.05 -4.72
CA LEU A 15 -7.14 -13.98 -5.68
C LEU A 15 -8.67 -13.91 -5.73
N SER A 16 -9.31 -13.56 -4.61
CA SER A 16 -10.78 -13.41 -4.55
C SER A 16 -11.28 -12.09 -5.14
N ARG A 17 -10.39 -11.10 -5.34
CA ARG A 17 -10.76 -9.78 -5.85
C ARG A 17 -11.15 -9.87 -7.32
N PRO A 18 -12.35 -9.36 -7.69
CA PRO A 18 -12.76 -9.34 -9.08
C PRO A 18 -11.90 -8.37 -9.89
N TRP A 19 -11.60 -8.73 -11.14
CA TRP A 19 -10.70 -7.96 -12.01
C TRP A 19 -11.31 -7.75 -13.40
N CYS A 20 -10.86 -6.72 -14.11
CA CYS A 20 -11.38 -6.39 -15.44
C CYS A 20 -10.62 -7.11 -16.54
N TYR A 21 -11.32 -7.95 -17.31
CA TYR A 21 -10.77 -8.64 -18.47
C TYR A 21 -10.02 -7.72 -19.45
N TYR A 22 -10.59 -6.56 -19.78
CA TYR A 22 -10.05 -5.68 -20.82
C TYR A 22 -8.80 -4.89 -20.40
N CYS A 23 -8.68 -4.49 -19.14
CA CYS A 23 -7.58 -3.63 -18.66
C CYS A 23 -6.81 -4.17 -17.44
N GLU A 24 -7.10 -5.39 -17.00
CA GLU A 24 -6.42 -6.10 -15.91
C GLU A 24 -6.41 -5.38 -14.55
N ARG A 25 -7.34 -4.45 -14.35
CA ARG A 25 -7.45 -3.72 -13.08
C ARG A 25 -8.24 -4.52 -12.06
N ASP A 26 -7.74 -4.58 -10.83
CA ASP A 26 -8.41 -5.22 -9.70
C ASP A 26 -9.43 -4.29 -9.03
N PHE A 27 -10.52 -4.86 -8.53
CA PHE A 27 -11.60 -4.15 -7.84
C PHE A 27 -11.91 -4.85 -6.51
N GLU A 28 -12.46 -4.12 -5.55
CA GLU A 28 -12.91 -4.68 -4.26
C GLU A 28 -14.21 -5.47 -4.42
N ASP A 29 -15.10 -5.00 -5.28
CA ASP A 29 -16.44 -5.53 -5.45
C ASP A 29 -16.79 -5.74 -6.92
N LEU A 30 -17.63 -6.75 -7.17
CA LEU A 30 -18.17 -7.05 -8.49
C LEU A 30 -18.97 -5.87 -9.07
N LYS A 31 -19.69 -5.12 -8.22
CA LYS A 31 -20.45 -3.93 -8.64
C LYS A 31 -19.53 -2.82 -9.16
N LEU A 32 -18.37 -2.63 -8.52
CA LEU A 32 -17.38 -1.65 -8.95
C LEU A 32 -16.76 -2.06 -10.29
N LEU A 33 -16.45 -3.34 -10.47
CA LEU A 33 -16.00 -3.89 -11.74
C LEU A 33 -17.03 -3.66 -12.85
N ILE A 34 -18.30 -3.97 -12.63
CA ILE A 34 -19.38 -3.77 -13.62
C ILE A 34 -19.53 -2.29 -13.97
N SER A 35 -19.51 -1.39 -12.97
CA SER A 35 -19.56 0.05 -13.21
C SER A 35 -18.36 0.54 -14.03
N HIS A 36 -17.18 0.01 -13.74
CA HIS A 36 -15.97 0.30 -14.49
C HIS A 36 -16.09 -0.15 -15.96
N GLN A 37 -16.52 -1.38 -16.22
CA GLN A 37 -16.73 -1.89 -17.59
C GLN A 37 -17.65 -0.98 -18.39
N LYS A 38 -18.79 -0.56 -17.80
CA LYS A 38 -19.76 0.35 -18.42
C LYS A 38 -19.19 1.74 -18.71
N ALA A 39 -18.36 2.27 -17.82
CA ALA A 39 -17.82 3.62 -17.94
C ALA A 39 -16.61 3.70 -18.87
N LYS A 40 -15.76 2.67 -18.90
CA LYS A 40 -14.47 2.67 -19.61
C LYS A 40 -14.49 1.93 -20.95
N HIS A 41 -15.15 0.78 -21.02
CA HIS A 41 -15.10 -0.11 -22.18
C HIS A 41 -16.39 -0.10 -23.01
N PHE A 42 -17.55 0.05 -22.36
CA PHE A 42 -18.86 0.00 -23.03
C PHE A 42 -19.49 1.40 -23.21
N LYS A 43 -18.65 2.41 -23.41
CA LYS A 43 -19.09 3.78 -23.69
C LYS A 43 -19.09 4.01 -25.20
N CYS A 44 -20.21 4.47 -25.74
CA CYS A 44 -20.30 4.96 -27.10
C CYS A 44 -19.48 6.25 -27.26
N ASP A 45 -18.64 6.32 -28.28
CA ASP A 45 -17.81 7.50 -28.53
C ASP A 45 -18.56 8.65 -29.20
N ARG A 46 -19.60 8.36 -29.99
CA ARG A 46 -20.43 9.39 -30.62
C ARG A 46 -21.41 10.05 -29.66
N CYS A 47 -22.22 9.27 -28.96
CA CYS A 47 -23.31 9.81 -28.13
C CYS A 47 -23.08 9.68 -26.62
N GLY A 48 -21.94 9.10 -26.19
CA GLY A 48 -21.61 8.95 -24.77
C GLY A 48 -22.48 7.95 -24.01
N ARG A 49 -23.41 7.25 -24.69
CA ARG A 49 -24.30 6.26 -24.07
C ARG A 49 -23.49 5.09 -23.55
N ARG A 50 -23.78 4.66 -22.32
CA ARG A 50 -23.14 3.51 -21.67
C ARG A 50 -24.04 2.30 -21.80
N LEU A 51 -23.46 1.17 -22.20
CA LEU A 51 -24.16 -0.10 -22.39
C LEU A 51 -23.60 -1.17 -21.45
N ASN A 52 -24.30 -2.31 -21.36
CA ASN A 52 -23.94 -3.35 -20.40
C ASN A 52 -22.95 -4.38 -20.95
N THR A 53 -22.86 -4.53 -22.28
CA THR A 53 -22.07 -5.57 -22.96
C THR A 53 -21.39 -5.04 -24.22
N ALA A 54 -20.32 -5.71 -24.66
CA ALA A 54 -19.61 -5.41 -25.91
C ALA A 54 -20.49 -5.60 -27.16
N GLY A 55 -21.26 -6.70 -27.21
CA GLY A 55 -22.22 -6.94 -28.29
C GLY A 55 -23.29 -5.84 -28.37
N GLY A 56 -23.80 -5.38 -27.23
CA GLY A 56 -24.72 -4.25 -27.17
C GLY A 56 -24.12 -2.96 -27.73
N LEU A 57 -22.83 -2.70 -27.49
CA LEU A 57 -22.12 -1.54 -28.05
C LEU A 57 -21.97 -1.63 -29.57
N SER A 58 -21.60 -2.80 -30.10
CA SER A 58 -21.52 -3.01 -31.55
C SER A 58 -22.87 -2.82 -32.23
N VAL A 59 -23.94 -3.40 -31.68
CA VAL A 59 -25.31 -3.21 -32.21
C VAL A 59 -25.74 -1.76 -32.14
N HIS A 60 -25.46 -1.06 -31.03
CA HIS A 60 -25.79 0.35 -30.89
C HIS A 60 -25.06 1.23 -31.91
N MET A 61 -23.79 0.97 -32.18
CA MET A 61 -23.03 1.69 -33.22
C MET A 61 -23.62 1.44 -34.60
N ASN A 62 -23.93 0.18 -34.93
CA ASN A 62 -24.50 -0.17 -36.23
C ASN A 62 -25.91 0.43 -36.42
N GLN A 63 -26.75 0.45 -35.38
CA GLN A 63 -28.15 0.91 -35.49
C GLN A 63 -28.32 2.43 -35.39
N VAL A 64 -27.64 3.08 -34.44
CA VAL A 64 -27.83 4.50 -34.14
C VAL A 64 -26.87 5.38 -34.94
N HIS A 65 -25.65 4.88 -35.15
CA HIS A 65 -24.59 5.65 -35.78
C HIS A 65 -24.21 5.13 -37.18
N LYS A 66 -24.71 3.96 -37.58
CA LYS A 66 -24.41 3.30 -38.86
C LYS A 66 -22.91 3.07 -39.05
N GLU A 67 -22.22 2.81 -37.93
CA GLU A 67 -20.79 2.52 -37.88
C GLU A 67 -20.57 1.10 -37.36
N ASN A 68 -19.61 0.40 -37.95
CA ASN A 68 -19.26 -0.95 -37.52
C ASN A 68 -18.10 -0.89 -36.51
N LEU A 69 -18.40 -1.27 -35.27
CA LEU A 69 -17.36 -1.44 -34.26
C LEU A 69 -16.73 -2.82 -34.43
N THR A 70 -15.42 -2.87 -34.60
CA THR A 70 -14.65 -4.13 -34.73
C THR A 70 -13.93 -4.52 -33.45
N GLN A 71 -13.60 -3.53 -32.60
CA GLN A 71 -12.75 -3.70 -31.42
C GLN A 71 -13.25 -2.85 -30.26
N VAL A 72 -13.04 -3.30 -29.02
CA VAL A 72 -13.34 -2.53 -27.81
C VAL A 72 -12.20 -1.55 -27.53
N GLU A 73 -12.52 -0.25 -27.51
CA GLU A 73 -11.56 0.80 -27.18
C GLU A 73 -11.05 0.70 -25.73
N ASN A 74 -9.80 1.12 -25.50
CA ASN A 74 -9.12 1.02 -24.21
C ASN A 74 -8.94 -0.41 -23.65
N ALA A 75 -9.04 -1.44 -24.49
CA ALA A 75 -8.71 -2.83 -24.12
C ALA A 75 -7.29 -3.20 -24.54
N LEU A 76 -6.71 -4.18 -23.86
CA LEU A 76 -5.43 -4.79 -24.26
C LEU A 76 -5.54 -5.38 -25.68
N PRO A 77 -4.49 -5.30 -26.52
CA PRO A 77 -4.53 -5.77 -27.91
C PRO A 77 -4.96 -7.22 -28.08
N SER A 78 -4.61 -8.08 -27.12
CA SER A 78 -4.99 -9.50 -27.11
C SER A 78 -6.43 -9.78 -26.63
N ARG A 79 -7.20 -8.73 -26.29
CA ARG A 79 -8.52 -8.83 -25.63
C ARG A 79 -9.54 -7.82 -26.18
N GLN A 80 -9.32 -7.34 -27.39
CA GLN A 80 -10.16 -6.33 -28.05
C GLN A 80 -11.40 -6.92 -28.76
N GLY A 81 -11.48 -8.24 -28.89
CA GLY A 81 -12.57 -8.92 -29.59
C GLY A 81 -13.95 -8.66 -28.99
N LEU A 82 -14.96 -8.64 -29.86
CA LEU A 82 -16.37 -8.40 -29.51
C LEU A 82 -17.16 -9.70 -29.29
N GLU A 83 -16.56 -10.85 -29.62
CA GLU A 83 -17.18 -12.18 -29.55
C GLU A 83 -17.37 -12.71 -28.12
N VAL A 84 -16.51 -12.28 -27.19
CA VAL A 84 -16.56 -12.75 -25.80
C VAL A 84 -17.50 -11.85 -25.00
N GLU A 85 -18.67 -12.36 -24.67
CA GLU A 85 -19.65 -11.67 -23.84
C GLU A 85 -19.30 -11.80 -22.36
N ILE A 86 -18.74 -10.73 -21.79
CA ILE A 86 -18.31 -10.69 -20.39
C ILE A 86 -19.24 -9.79 -19.59
N PHE A 87 -19.81 -10.34 -18.52
CA PHE A 87 -20.61 -9.59 -17.56
C PHE A 87 -19.99 -9.70 -16.17
N GLY A 88 -19.28 -8.64 -15.73
CA GLY A 88 -18.50 -8.72 -14.50
C GLY A 88 -17.36 -9.72 -14.67
N MET A 89 -17.45 -10.87 -13.98
CA MET A 89 -16.53 -12.01 -14.17
C MET A 89 -17.16 -13.20 -14.90
N GLU A 90 -18.47 -13.19 -15.12
CA GLU A 90 -19.15 -14.25 -15.87
C GLU A 90 -18.84 -14.09 -17.36
N GLY A 91 -18.52 -15.20 -18.04
CA GLY A 91 -18.15 -15.21 -19.46
C GLY A 91 -16.66 -15.01 -19.76
N ILE A 92 -15.80 -14.86 -18.74
CA ILE A 92 -14.34 -14.86 -18.95
C ILE A 92 -13.87 -16.29 -19.29
N PRO A 93 -13.14 -16.51 -20.39
CA PRO A 93 -12.57 -17.82 -20.72
C PRO A 93 -11.67 -18.34 -19.59
N GLN A 94 -11.73 -19.65 -19.31
CA GLN A 94 -10.99 -20.27 -18.19
C GLN A 94 -9.48 -20.04 -18.31
N ASP A 95 -8.91 -20.16 -19.50
CA ASP A 95 -7.49 -19.92 -19.75
C ASP A 95 -7.03 -18.54 -19.26
N MET A 96 -7.90 -17.53 -19.38
CA MET A 96 -7.62 -16.15 -19.00
C MET A 96 -7.73 -15.94 -17.48
N LEU A 97 -8.65 -16.65 -16.83
CA LEU A 97 -8.74 -16.70 -15.37
C LEU A 97 -7.50 -17.36 -14.77
N ASP A 98 -7.07 -18.49 -15.34
CA ASP A 98 -5.87 -19.21 -14.91
C ASP A 98 -4.60 -18.41 -15.16
N GLN A 99 -4.48 -17.73 -16.31
CA GLN A 99 -3.37 -16.83 -16.59
C GLN A 99 -3.28 -15.70 -15.55
N HIS A 100 -4.40 -15.08 -15.21
CA HIS A 100 -4.46 -14.02 -14.20
C HIS A 100 -4.08 -14.55 -12.80
N ARG A 101 -4.63 -15.70 -12.41
CA ARG A 101 -4.29 -16.40 -11.16
C ARG A 101 -2.80 -16.71 -11.07
N ASN A 102 -2.22 -17.27 -12.13
CA ASN A 102 -0.80 -17.62 -12.19
C ASN A 102 0.09 -16.37 -12.08
N ARG A 103 -0.30 -15.26 -12.70
CA ARG A 103 0.40 -13.99 -12.57
C ARG A 103 0.39 -13.44 -11.14
N ILE A 104 -0.76 -13.48 -10.45
CA ILE A 104 -0.85 -13.06 -9.04
C ILE A 104 0.08 -13.92 -8.18
N LEU A 105 0.06 -15.25 -8.36
CA LEU A 105 0.92 -16.16 -7.62
C LEU A 105 2.40 -15.90 -7.86
N GLN A 106 2.80 -15.65 -9.11
CA GLN A 106 4.17 -15.31 -9.46
C GLN A 106 4.60 -13.98 -8.83
N ASN A 107 3.78 -12.94 -8.91
CA ASN A 107 4.03 -11.64 -8.28
C ASN A 107 4.20 -11.78 -6.76
N PHE A 108 3.36 -12.59 -6.11
CA PHE A 108 3.49 -12.86 -4.69
C PHE A 108 4.81 -13.58 -4.37
N GLN A 109 5.16 -14.64 -5.11
CA GLN A 109 6.41 -15.37 -4.91
C GLN A 109 7.63 -14.46 -5.10
N GLN A 110 7.59 -13.58 -6.10
CA GLN A 110 8.66 -12.63 -6.36
C GLN A 110 8.77 -11.59 -5.24
N ALA A 111 7.65 -11.02 -4.79
CA ALA A 111 7.63 -10.11 -3.65
C ALA A 111 8.15 -10.76 -2.36
N GLN A 112 7.90 -12.06 -2.15
CA GLN A 112 8.48 -12.81 -1.03
C GLN A 112 10.00 -12.97 -1.19
N LYS A 113 10.51 -13.33 -2.37
CA LYS A 113 11.94 -13.43 -2.66
C LYS A 113 12.65 -12.09 -2.49
N ASP A 114 12.07 -11.01 -3.00
CA ASP A 114 12.65 -9.67 -2.91
C ASP A 114 12.72 -9.19 -1.45
N ARG A 115 11.67 -9.48 -0.65
CA ARG A 115 11.71 -9.23 0.80
C ARG A 115 12.79 -10.04 1.49
N GLN A 116 12.97 -11.30 1.11
CA GLN A 116 14.02 -12.16 1.68
C GLN A 116 15.42 -11.63 1.35
N ILE A 117 15.64 -11.21 0.09
CA ILE A 117 16.88 -10.58 -0.34
C ILE A 117 17.11 -9.27 0.43
N ALA A 118 16.08 -8.44 0.61
CA ALA A 118 16.17 -7.18 1.31
C ALA A 118 16.36 -7.32 2.84
N THR A 119 15.76 -8.33 3.47
CA THR A 119 15.87 -8.55 4.93
C THR A 119 17.04 -9.45 5.33
N GLY A 120 17.71 -10.10 4.37
CA GLY A 120 18.93 -10.88 4.60
C GLY A 120 18.76 -12.11 5.49
N ASN A 121 17.52 -12.54 5.78
CA ASN A 121 17.22 -13.67 6.64
C ASN A 121 16.55 -14.80 5.83
N PRO A 122 17.20 -15.98 5.68
CA PRO A 122 16.70 -17.09 4.85
C PRO A 122 15.49 -17.80 5.48
N LEU A 123 14.76 -18.59 4.66
CA LEU A 123 13.57 -19.35 5.09
C LEU A 123 13.89 -20.31 6.25
N PRO A 124 12.94 -20.53 7.18
CA PRO A 124 13.04 -21.61 8.16
C PRO A 124 13.13 -22.95 7.41
N GLY A 125 14.30 -23.60 7.46
CA GLY A 125 14.54 -24.91 6.84
C GLY A 125 15.50 -24.92 5.64
N GLN A 126 15.96 -23.77 5.15
CA GLN A 126 17.13 -23.70 4.27
C GLN A 126 18.32 -23.26 5.12
N GLY A 127 19.19 -24.22 5.42
CA GLY A 127 20.41 -23.99 6.20
C GLY A 127 21.13 -22.75 5.71
N HIS A 128 21.58 -21.93 6.66
CA HIS A 128 22.44 -20.80 6.38
C HIS A 128 23.56 -21.28 5.46
N ALA A 129 23.63 -20.74 4.23
CA ALA A 129 24.90 -20.69 3.54
C ALA A 129 25.79 -19.87 4.46
N GLN A 130 26.59 -20.56 5.30
CA GLN A 130 27.62 -19.94 6.09
C GLN A 130 28.38 -19.04 5.13
N LYS A 131 28.32 -17.73 5.34
CA LYS A 131 29.27 -16.82 4.70
C LYS A 131 30.61 -17.46 4.99
N LYS A 132 31.29 -18.00 3.98
CA LYS A 132 32.59 -18.63 4.16
C LYS A 132 33.45 -17.56 4.83
N ILE A 133 33.68 -17.73 6.13
CA ILE A 133 34.59 -16.88 6.87
C ILE A 133 35.90 -17.05 6.09
N LYS A 134 36.42 -15.96 5.51
CA LYS A 134 37.78 -15.97 4.99
C LYS A 134 38.66 -16.29 6.20
N THR A 135 39.05 -17.54 6.33
CA THR A 135 40.02 -17.96 7.34
C THR A 135 41.34 -17.35 6.91
N GLU A 136 41.75 -16.26 7.58
CA GLU A 136 43.13 -15.77 7.53
C GLU A 136 44.06 -16.94 7.86
N SER A 137 45.23 -17.00 7.20
CA SER A 137 46.17 -18.08 7.41
C SER A 137 46.60 -18.14 8.89
N PRO A 138 46.92 -19.32 9.44
CA PRO A 138 47.29 -19.45 10.86
C PRO A 138 48.52 -18.62 11.26
N GLU A 139 49.32 -18.17 10.29
CA GLU A 139 50.48 -17.30 10.50
C GLU A 139 50.07 -15.84 10.68
N GLU A 140 49.14 -15.33 9.87
CA GLU A 140 48.59 -13.96 9.99
C GLU A 140 47.89 -13.77 11.34
N LEU A 141 47.16 -14.79 11.81
CA LEU A 141 46.52 -14.76 13.13
C LEU A 141 47.53 -14.70 14.28
N LYS A 142 48.65 -15.45 14.17
CA LYS A 142 49.73 -15.41 15.17
C LYS A 142 50.44 -14.07 15.18
N GLN A 143 50.69 -13.49 14.00
CA GLN A 143 51.31 -12.16 13.88
C GLN A 143 50.42 -11.09 14.50
N ARG A 144 49.11 -11.09 14.20
CA ARG A 144 48.17 -10.14 14.77
C ARG A 144 48.04 -10.26 16.30
N LEU A 145 48.08 -11.48 16.83
CA LEU A 145 48.12 -11.69 18.29
C LEU A 145 49.44 -11.24 18.92
N ALA A 146 50.57 -11.45 18.25
CA ALA A 146 51.88 -10.99 18.71
C ALA A 146 51.95 -9.46 18.73
N GLU A 147 51.45 -8.80 17.69
CA GLU A 147 51.33 -7.34 17.61
C GLU A 147 50.40 -6.79 18.68
N PHE A 148 49.24 -7.43 18.89
CA PHE A 148 48.32 -7.02 19.94
C PHE A 148 48.92 -7.16 21.34
N ARG A 149 49.62 -8.27 21.61
CA ARG A 149 50.33 -8.48 22.87
C ARG A 149 51.46 -7.48 23.07
N LYS A 150 52.21 -7.16 21.99
CA LYS A 150 53.26 -6.14 22.01
C LYS A 150 52.69 -4.75 22.30
N ARG A 151 51.63 -4.36 21.59
CA ARG A 151 50.92 -3.09 21.81
C ARG A 151 50.36 -3.00 23.23
N LYS A 152 49.70 -4.05 23.72
CA LYS A 152 49.19 -4.07 25.10
C LYS A 152 50.30 -3.96 26.14
N LYS A 153 51.45 -4.59 25.91
CA LYS A 153 52.61 -4.48 26.79
C LYS A 153 53.22 -3.07 26.76
N GLU A 154 53.25 -2.43 25.59
CA GLU A 154 53.71 -1.05 25.43
C GLU A 154 52.77 -0.04 26.11
N ILE A 155 51.45 -0.23 26.00
CA ILE A 155 50.45 0.58 26.69
C ILE A 155 50.58 0.41 28.21
N ALA A 156 50.77 -0.82 28.68
CA ALA A 156 50.98 -1.09 30.10
C ALA A 156 52.31 -0.50 30.62
N ALA A 157 53.36 -0.51 29.80
CA ALA A 157 54.65 0.10 30.14
C ALA A 157 54.56 1.64 30.19
N ASN A 158 53.70 2.24 29.36
CA ASN A 158 53.42 3.68 29.36
C ASN A 158 52.32 4.09 30.35
N GLY A 159 52.05 3.32 31.42
CA GLY A 159 51.09 3.71 32.46
C GLY A 159 49.62 3.72 32.00
N GLY A 160 49.29 2.99 30.94
CA GLY A 160 47.93 2.87 30.40
C GLY A 160 47.59 3.84 29.28
N VAL A 161 48.55 4.65 28.80
CA VAL A 161 48.33 5.58 27.68
C VAL A 161 48.91 5.02 26.37
N ASP A 162 48.07 4.92 25.33
CA ASP A 162 48.47 4.48 23.99
C ASP A 162 49.36 5.54 23.30
N PRO A 163 50.67 5.30 23.05
CA PRO A 163 51.54 6.28 22.40
C PRO A 163 51.16 6.54 20.93
N ALA A 164 50.48 5.60 20.27
CA ALA A 164 49.94 5.76 18.93
C ALA A 164 48.67 6.64 18.86
N ALA A 165 47.99 6.86 20.00
CA ALA A 165 46.88 7.82 20.07
C ALA A 165 47.39 9.27 20.16
N ALA A 166 48.61 9.47 20.65
CA ALA A 166 49.24 10.80 20.75
C ALA A 166 49.86 11.27 19.41
N ALA A 167 50.21 10.35 18.51
CA ALA A 167 50.90 10.66 17.24
C ALA A 167 49.98 11.16 16.10
N ASN A 168 48.66 11.14 16.27
CA ASN A 168 47.70 11.78 15.33
C ASN A 168 47.06 13.02 15.95
N THR A 169 47.88 13.88 16.57
CA THR A 169 47.49 15.25 16.85
C THR A 169 48.29 16.18 15.94
N GLU A 170 47.97 16.16 14.64
CA GLU A 170 48.29 17.30 13.79
C GLU A 170 47.55 18.51 14.35
N THR A 171 48.34 19.43 14.89
CA THR A 171 47.88 20.73 15.34
C THR A 171 47.53 21.54 14.08
N GLN A 172 46.26 21.48 13.67
CA GLN A 172 45.70 22.49 12.78
C GLN A 172 45.55 23.78 13.59
N PRO A 173 45.98 24.95 13.08
CA PRO A 173 45.84 26.21 13.81
C PRO A 173 44.35 26.46 14.11
N GLN A 174 44.06 26.67 15.39
CA GLN A 174 42.74 27.08 15.86
C GLN A 174 42.40 28.45 15.27
N ALA A 175 41.49 28.48 14.30
CA ALA A 175 40.66 29.64 14.10
C ALA A 175 39.71 29.74 15.32
N PRO A 176 39.44 30.95 15.86
CA PRO A 176 38.55 31.10 17.01
C PRO A 176 37.15 30.59 16.65
N PHE A 177 36.74 29.49 17.26
CA PHE A 177 35.39 28.96 17.17
C PHE A 177 34.46 29.85 18.00
N VAL A 178 33.90 30.85 17.32
CA VAL A 178 32.68 31.52 17.77
C VAL A 178 31.56 30.49 17.62
N GLY A 179 31.04 29.98 18.74
CA GLY A 179 29.99 28.97 18.74
C GLY A 179 28.70 29.46 18.08
N LEU A 180 28.45 29.02 16.85
CA LEU A 180 27.15 29.11 16.20
C LEU A 180 26.45 27.74 16.30
N PHE A 181 25.63 27.59 17.33
CA PHE A 181 24.53 26.61 17.31
C PHE A 181 23.46 27.13 16.33
N PRO A 182 22.86 26.31 15.44
CA PRO A 182 21.58 26.66 14.87
C PRO A 182 20.52 26.54 15.97
N LEU A 183 20.27 27.65 16.67
CA LEU A 183 19.08 27.81 17.46
C LEU A 183 17.87 27.74 16.51
N ARG A 184 16.93 26.84 16.81
CA ARG A 184 15.56 26.94 16.28
C ARG A 184 15.04 28.37 16.52
N PRO A 185 14.38 29.01 15.53
CA PRO A 185 13.76 30.32 15.76
C PRO A 185 12.61 30.18 16.76
N LEU A 186 12.82 30.70 17.96
CA LEU A 186 11.73 31.01 18.88
C LEU A 186 11.10 32.33 18.40
N LEU A 187 9.89 32.24 17.83
CA LEU A 187 9.05 33.41 17.59
C LEU A 187 8.77 34.08 18.94
N LYS A 188 9.28 35.30 19.12
CA LYS A 188 8.85 36.21 20.19
C LYS A 188 7.59 36.93 19.72
N TYR A 189 6.48 36.71 20.42
CA TYR A 189 5.32 37.58 20.34
C TYR A 189 5.54 38.82 21.22
N PRO A 190 5.03 40.00 20.82
CA PRO A 190 5.15 41.21 21.60
C PRO A 190 4.34 41.12 22.89
N SER A 191 4.97 41.57 23.98
CA SER A 191 4.35 41.78 25.28
C SER A 191 3.35 42.94 25.18
N THR A 192 2.06 42.62 25.30
CA THR A 192 1.05 43.62 25.67
C THR A 192 0.65 43.40 27.12
N ASN A 193 1.04 44.38 27.92
CA ASN A 193 0.59 44.62 29.26
C ASN A 193 -0.92 44.96 29.23
N ASN A 194 -1.81 44.09 29.75
CA ASN A 194 -3.04 44.55 30.43
C ASN A 194 -3.81 43.44 31.14
N LYS A 195 -4.01 43.66 32.45
CA LYS A 195 -5.14 43.32 33.34
C LYS A 195 -6.09 42.16 32.99
N ALA A 196 -6.08 41.19 33.91
CA ALA A 196 -7.19 40.50 34.59
C ALA A 196 -8.41 40.01 33.78
N ILE A 197 -8.53 38.69 33.62
CA ILE A 197 -9.79 37.96 33.38
C ILE A 197 -9.69 36.60 34.12
N PRO A 198 -10.74 36.15 34.84
CA PRO A 198 -10.63 35.03 35.78
C PRO A 198 -10.57 33.66 35.09
N TYR A 199 -9.83 32.76 35.74
CA TYR A 199 -9.68 31.34 35.39
C TYR A 199 -11.02 30.61 35.46
N ASN A 200 -11.37 29.88 34.39
CA ASN A 200 -12.48 28.93 34.39
C ASN A 200 -11.98 27.58 33.86
N PRO A 201 -12.09 26.47 34.63
CA PRO A 201 -11.57 25.18 34.21
C PRO A 201 -12.42 24.54 33.09
N PRO A 202 -11.83 23.76 32.17
CA PRO A 202 -12.59 23.08 31.13
C PRO A 202 -13.38 21.90 31.74
N THR A 203 -14.70 22.00 31.64
CA THR A 203 -15.66 20.95 31.94
C THR A 203 -15.56 19.82 30.90
N GLN A 204 -15.70 18.59 31.38
CA GLN A 204 -15.67 17.36 30.58
C GLN A 204 -16.74 17.36 29.47
N PRO A 205 -16.51 16.66 28.34
CA PRO A 205 -17.54 16.50 27.31
C PRO A 205 -18.65 15.58 27.83
N SER A 206 -19.79 16.18 28.13
CA SER A 206 -21.05 15.51 28.42
C SER A 206 -21.62 14.87 27.16
N LEU A 207 -22.00 13.60 27.29
CA LEU A 207 -22.80 12.82 26.35
C LEU A 207 -24.07 13.59 25.95
N THR A 208 -24.29 13.78 24.65
CA THR A 208 -25.56 14.30 24.12
C THR A 208 -26.60 13.17 24.05
N PRO A 209 -27.85 13.42 24.48
CA PRO A 209 -28.94 12.45 24.32
C PRO A 209 -29.52 12.51 22.91
N SER A 210 -29.80 11.33 22.35
CA SER A 210 -30.48 11.11 21.08
C SER A 210 -31.92 11.64 21.07
N PRO A 211 -32.46 12.06 19.92
CA PRO A 211 -33.86 12.47 19.81
C PRO A 211 -34.81 11.26 19.89
N PRO A 212 -36.06 11.44 20.37
CA PRO A 212 -37.03 10.36 20.50
C PRO A 212 -37.56 9.91 19.14
N ILE A 213 -37.61 8.59 18.97
CA ILE A 213 -38.26 7.89 17.86
C ILE A 213 -39.77 7.88 18.12
N THR A 214 -40.53 8.57 17.26
CA THR A 214 -41.99 8.45 17.23
C THR A 214 -42.41 7.17 16.51
N PRO A 215 -43.34 6.36 17.06
CA PRO A 215 -43.85 5.18 16.40
C PRO A 215 -44.80 5.53 15.23
N PRO A 216 -44.86 4.72 14.16
CA PRO A 216 -45.79 4.92 13.06
C PRO A 216 -47.24 4.61 13.46
N PRO A 217 -48.24 5.24 12.81
CA PRO A 217 -49.65 5.02 13.13
C PRO A 217 -50.14 3.61 12.73
N PRO A 218 -51.18 3.09 13.40
CA PRO A 218 -51.72 1.77 13.11
C PRO A 218 -52.44 1.74 11.77
N HIS A 219 -52.09 0.77 10.93
CA HIS A 219 -52.81 0.44 9.70
C HIS A 219 -54.20 -0.12 10.03
N HIS A 220 -55.25 0.63 9.69
CA HIS A 220 -56.60 0.09 9.61
C HIS A 220 -56.72 -0.86 8.39
N PRO A 221 -57.33 -2.05 8.53
CA PRO A 221 -57.64 -2.89 7.38
C PRO A 221 -58.78 -2.25 6.56
N ALA A 222 -58.51 -2.03 5.27
CA ALA A 222 -59.51 -1.60 4.31
C ALA A 222 -60.63 -2.66 4.22
N ARG A 223 -61.85 -2.25 4.59
CA ARG A 223 -63.09 -2.98 4.33
C ARG A 223 -63.25 -3.11 2.81
N ARG A 224 -63.13 -4.33 2.27
CA ARG A 224 -63.65 -4.65 0.93
C ARG A 224 -65.18 -4.47 0.98
N ARG A 225 -65.70 -3.37 0.41
CA ARG A 225 -67.11 -3.32 0.00
C ARG A 225 -67.26 -4.22 -1.21
N GLY A 226 -68.12 -5.23 -1.06
CA GLY A 226 -68.48 -6.14 -2.14
C GLY A 226 -69.11 -5.39 -3.30
N GLN A 227 -68.69 -5.76 -4.51
CA GLN A 227 -69.49 -5.58 -5.71
C GLN A 227 -70.75 -6.42 -5.54
N ARG A 228 -71.88 -5.71 -5.52
CA ARG A 228 -73.22 -6.29 -5.64
C ARG A 228 -73.48 -6.49 -7.13
N ALA A 229 -74.09 -7.63 -7.42
CA ALA A 229 -74.73 -7.96 -8.68
C ALA A 229 -75.73 -6.87 -9.11
N GLY A 230 -75.85 -6.73 -10.43
CA GLY A 230 -76.76 -5.86 -11.16
C GLY A 230 -76.37 -5.92 -12.62
#